data_AF-A0A849QC92-F1
#
_entry.id   AF-A0A849QC92-F1
#
_cell.length_a   1.000
_cell.length_b   1.000
_cell.length_c   1.000
_cell.angle_alpha   90.00
_cell.angle_beta   90.00
_cell.angle_gamma   90.00
#
_symmetry.space_group_name_H-M   'P 1'
#
loop_
_entity.id
_entity.type
_entity.pdbx_description
1 polymer ?
#
loop_
_entity_poly.entity_id
_entity_poly.type
_entity_poly.pdbx_seq_one_letter_code
_entity_poly.pdbx_strand_id
1 'polypeptide(L)'
;MSEIKKKIIGLTEVVHVCGSKKCAKIAAICDTGATTTSIDATIAKELDFGKPIGTITVLNPSVNKKFKREIVKVNLEISGRTFEVGANVQDRTHMTHKMIIGRDILFENFIVDVSITHDGSNLKTIKDKELLKVEIYDV
;
A
#
# COMPACT_ATOMS: atom_id res chain seq x y z
N MET A 1 -8.84 -9.12 27.58
CA MET A 1 -8.79 -8.41 26.28
C MET A 1 -9.41 -9.33 25.26
N SER A 2 -10.44 -8.88 24.52
CA SER A 2 -11.00 -9.68 23.42
C SER A 2 -9.93 -9.83 22.33
N GLU A 3 -9.62 -11.07 21.97
CA GLU A 3 -8.66 -11.38 20.93
C GLU A 3 -9.13 -10.75 19.60
N ILE A 4 -8.38 -9.79 19.07
CA ILE A 4 -8.69 -9.23 17.75
C ILE A 4 -8.45 -10.35 16.74
N LYS A 5 -9.54 -10.91 16.20
CA LYS A 5 -9.45 -11.94 15.17
C LYS A 5 -8.77 -11.32 13.93
N LYS A 6 -7.54 -11.75 13.66
CA LYS A 6 -6.82 -11.39 12.44
C LYS A 6 -7.62 -11.85 11.22
N LYS A 7 -7.72 -10.99 10.22
CA LYS A 7 -8.36 -11.35 8.94
C LYS A 7 -7.31 -11.94 8.00
N ILE A 8 -7.67 -12.97 7.25
CA ILE A 8 -6.82 -13.50 6.19
C ILE A 8 -7.00 -12.62 4.95
N ILE A 9 -5.90 -12.18 4.36
CA ILE A 9 -5.85 -11.41 3.11
C ILE A 9 -4.84 -12.05 2.16
N GLY A 10 -4.96 -11.75 0.87
CA GLY A 10 -4.05 -12.25 -0.15
C GLY A 10 -2.70 -11.53 -0.19
N LEU A 11 -1.81 -12.05 -1.04
CA LEU A 11 -0.54 -11.40 -1.40
C LEU A 11 -0.77 -10.04 -2.08
N THR A 12 -1.89 -9.88 -2.78
CA THR A 12 -2.34 -8.61 -3.33
C THR A 12 -3.77 -8.34 -2.91
N GLU A 13 -4.05 -7.10 -2.54
CA GLU A 13 -5.38 -6.63 -2.14
C GLU A 13 -5.70 -5.29 -2.81
N VAL A 14 -6.96 -5.11 -3.20
CA VAL A 14 -7.47 -3.80 -3.59
C VAL A 14 -7.63 -2.96 -2.33
N VAL A 15 -6.97 -1.81 -2.32
CA VAL A 15 -7.08 -0.81 -1.27
C VAL A 15 -7.75 0.44 -1.80
N HIS A 16 -8.57 1.05 -0.97
CA HIS A 16 -9.16 2.36 -1.24
C HIS A 16 -8.37 3.40 -0.45
N VAL A 17 -7.87 4.42 -1.14
CA VAL A 17 -7.03 5.44 -0.54
C VAL A 17 -7.56 6.81 -0.91
N CYS A 18 -7.83 7.65 0.09
CA CYS A 18 -8.44 8.96 -0.13
C CYS A 18 -7.53 10.08 0.37
N GLY A 19 -7.26 11.05 -0.50
CA GLY A 19 -6.66 12.32 -0.13
C GLY A 19 -7.72 13.40 0.02
N SER A 20 -7.37 14.65 -0.30
CA SER A 20 -8.23 15.81 0.04
C SER A 20 -9.50 15.91 -0.79
N LYS A 21 -9.45 15.50 -2.07
CA LYS A 21 -10.57 15.65 -3.03
C LYS A 21 -10.79 14.44 -3.92
N LYS A 22 -9.85 13.51 -3.92
CA LYS A 22 -9.84 12.34 -4.78
C LYS A 22 -9.55 11.10 -3.95
N CYS A 23 -10.06 9.98 -4.43
CA CYS A 23 -9.71 8.66 -3.95
C CYS A 23 -9.15 7.82 -5.11
N ALA A 24 -8.43 6.77 -4.76
CA ALA A 24 -7.96 5.75 -5.69
C ALA A 24 -8.32 4.34 -5.21
N LYS A 25 -8.67 3.46 -6.15
CA LYS A 25 -8.55 2.02 -5.98
C LYS A 25 -7.21 1.57 -6.53
N ILE A 26 -6.44 0.87 -5.71
CA ILE A 26 -5.09 0.42 -6.05
C ILE A 26 -4.94 -1.03 -5.66
N ALA A 27 -4.49 -1.89 -6.57
CA ALA A 27 -3.97 -3.20 -6.19
C ALA A 27 -2.61 -3.01 -5.48
N ALA A 28 -2.60 -3.23 -4.17
CA ALA A 28 -1.42 -3.13 -3.33
C ALA A 28 -0.87 -4.53 -3.04
N ILE A 29 0.46 -4.65 -2.96
CA ILE A 29 1.11 -5.88 -2.52
C ILE A 29 1.29 -5.87 -1.01
N CYS A 30 0.91 -6.95 -0.34
CA CYS A 30 1.12 -7.20 1.08
C CYS A 30 2.53 -7.74 1.29
N ASP A 31 3.45 -6.91 1.77
CA ASP A 31 4.87 -7.24 1.88
C ASP A 31 5.29 -7.36 3.36
N THR A 32 5.37 -8.59 3.85
CA THR A 32 5.80 -8.86 5.23
C THR A 32 7.28 -8.52 5.45
N GLY A 33 8.07 -8.34 4.40
CA GLY A 33 9.46 -7.86 4.45
C GLY A 33 9.56 -6.35 4.66
N ALA A 34 8.55 -5.59 4.25
CA ALA A 34 8.51 -4.13 4.40
C ALA A 34 8.07 -3.72 5.81
N THR A 35 8.88 -2.89 6.49
CA THR A 35 8.49 -2.33 7.79
C THR A 35 7.33 -1.33 7.66
N THR A 36 7.31 -0.56 6.58
CA THR A 36 6.42 0.59 6.40
C THR A 36 5.69 0.51 5.07
N THR A 37 4.45 1.00 5.06
CA THR A 37 3.61 1.19 3.88
C THR A 37 4.19 2.28 2.97
N SER A 38 4.02 2.13 1.64
CA SER A 38 4.52 3.11 0.67
C SER A 38 3.62 3.24 -0.55
N ILE A 39 3.58 4.43 -1.13
CA ILE A 39 2.75 4.78 -2.29
C ILE A 39 3.58 5.49 -3.36
N ASP A 40 3.20 5.28 -4.62
CA ASP A 40 3.79 5.93 -5.79
C ASP A 40 3.63 7.47 -5.73
N ALA A 41 4.70 8.18 -6.11
CA ALA A 41 4.77 9.63 -6.04
C ALA A 41 3.74 10.34 -6.93
N THR A 42 3.43 9.81 -8.12
CA THR A 42 2.44 10.42 -9.01
C THR A 42 1.04 10.29 -8.44
N ILE A 43 0.71 9.11 -7.89
CA ILE A 43 -0.58 8.89 -7.22
C ILE A 43 -0.70 9.76 -5.97
N ALA A 44 0.35 9.84 -5.16
CA ALA A 44 0.35 10.67 -3.95
C ALA A 44 0.13 12.15 -4.27
N LYS A 45 0.73 12.64 -5.35
CA LYS A 45 0.50 13.99 -5.84
C LYS A 45 -0.93 14.20 -6.34
N GLU A 46 -1.48 13.21 -7.06
CA GLU A 46 -2.82 13.32 -7.62
C GLU A 46 -3.92 13.28 -6.55
N LEU A 47 -3.77 12.45 -5.52
CA LEU A 47 -4.73 12.37 -4.42
C LEU A 47 -4.65 13.56 -3.47
N ASP A 48 -3.51 14.24 -3.42
CA ASP A 48 -3.24 15.38 -2.54
C ASP A 48 -3.51 15.05 -1.06
N PHE A 49 -2.53 14.39 -0.42
CA PHE A 49 -2.54 14.10 1.02
C PHE A 49 -2.12 15.28 1.90
N GLY A 50 -2.01 16.48 1.32
CA GLY A 50 -1.49 17.65 2.02
C GLY A 50 0.04 17.61 2.20
N LYS A 51 0.53 18.38 3.16
CA LYS A 51 1.97 18.52 3.40
C LYS A 51 2.55 17.25 4.03
N PRO A 52 3.79 16.87 3.66
CA PRO A 52 4.51 15.81 4.35
C PRO A 52 4.56 16.04 5.87
N ILE A 53 4.29 14.99 6.64
CA ILE A 53 4.35 15.00 8.11
C ILE A 53 5.74 14.65 8.65
N GLY A 54 6.66 14.26 7.77
CA GLY A 54 8.03 13.93 8.13
C GLY A 54 8.83 13.41 6.95
N THR A 55 10.05 12.97 7.25
CA THR A 55 10.91 12.29 6.28
C THR A 55 11.61 11.12 6.95
N ILE A 56 11.73 10.00 6.25
CA ILE A 56 12.47 8.82 6.69
C ILE A 56 13.64 8.55 5.74
N THR A 57 14.71 7.98 6.28
CA THR A 57 15.78 7.38 5.48
C THR A 57 15.54 5.88 5.40
N VAL A 58 15.22 5.39 4.21
CA VAL A 58 15.02 3.96 3.95
C VAL A 58 16.29 3.38 3.35
N LEU A 59 16.81 2.31 3.94
CA LEU A 59 17.85 1.49 3.32
C LEU A 59 17.19 0.59 2.29
N ASN A 60 17.64 0.64 1.04
CA ASN A 60 17.29 -0.38 0.06
C ASN A 60 18.37 -1.47 0.08
N PRO A 61 18.09 -2.67 0.63
CA PRO A 61 19.09 -3.73 0.77
C PRO A 61 19.65 -4.20 -0.57
N SER A 62 18.83 -4.20 -1.63
CA SER A 62 19.21 -4.70 -2.95
C SER A 62 20.29 -3.87 -3.63
N VAL A 63 20.38 -2.58 -3.31
CA VAL A 63 21.38 -1.65 -3.89
C VAL A 63 22.29 -1.03 -2.84
N ASN A 64 22.20 -1.48 -1.59
CA ASN A 64 22.93 -1.00 -0.41
C ASN A 64 23.02 0.54 -0.31
N LYS A 65 21.94 1.24 -0.71
CA LYS A 65 21.89 2.71 -0.76
C LYS A 65 20.75 3.23 0.11
N LYS A 66 21.00 4.35 0.76
CA LYS A 66 20.03 5.08 1.57
C LYS A 66 19.28 6.08 0.70
N PHE A 67 17.95 6.11 0.85
CA PHE A 67 17.07 7.04 0.15
C PHE A 67 16.23 7.80 1.17
N LYS A 68 16.18 9.13 1.01
CA LYS A 68 15.26 9.97 1.79
C LYS A 68 13.89 9.93 1.13
N ARG A 69 12.85 9.68 1.92
CA ARG A 69 11.45 9.64 1.47
C ARG A 69 10.61 10.54 2.34
N GLU A 70 9.70 11.27 1.73
CA GLU A 70 8.66 12.01 2.43
C GLU A 70 7.63 11.04 3.00
N ILE A 71 7.06 11.39 4.15
CA ILE A 71 5.98 10.66 4.77
C ILE A 71 4.73 11.53 4.67
N VAL A 72 3.66 10.99 4.09
CA VAL A 72 2.35 11.63 4.04
C VAL A 72 1.35 10.84 4.87
N LYS A 73 0.40 11.53 5.49
CA LYS A 73 -0.66 10.88 6.27
C LYS A 73 -1.73 10.37 5.31
N VAL A 74 -2.03 9.07 5.37
CA VAL A 74 -2.93 8.41 4.43
C VAL A 74 -4.04 7.70 5.19
N ASN A 75 -5.28 7.95 4.77
CA ASN A 75 -6.44 7.14 5.14
C ASN A 75 -6.63 6.04 4.09
N LEU A 76 -6.46 4.80 4.52
CA LEU A 76 -6.51 3.62 3.66
C LEU A 76 -7.54 2.62 4.20
N GLU A 77 -8.40 2.12 3.33
CA GLU A 77 -9.24 0.97 3.59
C GLU A 77 -8.69 -0.28 2.87
N ILE A 78 -8.56 -1.37 3.61
CA ILE A 78 -8.21 -2.70 3.09
C ILE A 78 -9.10 -3.75 3.74
N SER A 79 -9.75 -4.56 2.91
CA SER A 79 -10.58 -5.69 3.37
C SER A 79 -11.65 -5.28 4.41
N GLY A 80 -12.26 -4.10 4.24
CA GLY A 80 -13.29 -3.54 5.13
C GLY A 80 -12.77 -2.99 6.46
N ARG A 81 -11.46 -2.74 6.59
CA ARG A 81 -10.85 -2.07 7.75
C ARG A 81 -10.13 -0.81 7.29
N THR A 82 -10.34 0.28 8.02
CA THR A 82 -9.71 1.58 7.73
C THR A 82 -8.55 1.83 8.69
N PHE A 83 -7.44 2.34 8.14
CA PHE A 83 -6.23 2.69 8.85
C PHE A 83 -5.80 4.09 8.48
N GLU A 84 -5.32 4.83 9.48
CA GLU A 84 -4.62 6.09 9.28
C GLU A 84 -3.13 5.84 9.53
N VAL A 85 -2.30 5.95 8.48
CA VAL A 85 -0.87 5.59 8.55
C VAL A 85 0.01 6.66 7.88
N GLY A 86 1.27 6.74 8.30
CA GLY A 86 2.29 7.47 7.57
C GLY A 86 2.82 6.63 6.41
N ALA A 87 2.44 6.95 5.17
CA ALA A 87 2.94 6.25 3.99
C ALA A 87 4.16 6.97 3.41
N ASN A 88 5.18 6.19 3.05
CA ASN A 88 6.35 6.71 2.37
C ASN A 88 6.05 7.00 0.90
N VAL A 89 6.37 8.20 0.44
CA VAL A 89 6.29 8.57 -0.98
C VAL A 89 7.57 8.10 -1.69
N GLN A 90 7.40 7.31 -2.74
CA GLN A 90 8.50 6.77 -3.55
C GLN A 90 8.15 6.83 -5.04
N ASP A 91 9.11 7.15 -5.90
CA ASP A 91 8.95 6.87 -7.33
C ASP A 91 8.92 5.36 -7.57
N ARG A 92 7.76 4.85 -8.02
CA ARG A 92 7.52 3.45 -8.33
C ARG A 92 7.07 3.30 -9.78
N THR A 93 7.41 4.26 -10.66
CA THR A 93 7.00 4.30 -12.07
C THR A 93 7.29 2.98 -12.80
N HIS A 94 8.46 2.38 -12.54
CA HIS A 94 8.88 1.11 -13.15
C HIS A 94 8.44 -0.15 -12.40
N MET A 95 7.78 -0.02 -11.25
CA MET A 95 7.34 -1.16 -10.44
C MET A 95 5.93 -1.60 -10.83
N THR A 96 5.66 -2.91 -10.70
CA THR A 96 4.36 -3.53 -10.96
C THR A 96 3.26 -2.97 -10.06
N HIS A 97 3.50 -2.94 -8.73
CA HIS A 97 2.54 -2.44 -7.76
C HIS A 97 2.87 -1.01 -7.35
N LYS A 98 1.88 -0.13 -7.44
CA LYS A 98 2.01 1.28 -7.07
C LYS A 98 1.84 1.54 -5.57
N MET A 99 1.47 0.52 -4.81
CA MET A 99 1.38 0.57 -3.35
C MET A 99 1.91 -0.71 -2.71
N ILE A 100 2.56 -0.56 -1.56
CA ILE A 100 2.95 -1.67 -0.66
C ILE A 100 2.25 -1.45 0.67
N ILE A 101 1.63 -2.51 1.20
CA ILE A 101 1.15 -2.58 2.59
C ILE A 101 2.22 -3.27 3.43
N GLY A 102 2.81 -2.51 4.35
CA GLY A 102 3.90 -2.97 5.22
C GLY A 102 3.41 -3.50 6.57
N ARG A 103 4.36 -3.90 7.41
CA ARG A 103 4.08 -4.41 8.76
C ARG A 103 3.44 -3.38 9.69
N ASP A 104 3.56 -2.09 9.41
CA ASP A 104 2.83 -1.01 10.10
C ASP A 104 1.31 -1.16 10.04
N ILE A 105 0.78 -1.79 8.97
CA ILE A 105 -0.63 -2.17 8.87
C ILE A 105 -0.81 -3.68 9.13
N LEU A 106 0.05 -4.53 8.58
CA LEU A 106 -0.15 -5.99 8.63
C LEU A 106 -0.04 -6.57 10.04
N PHE A 107 0.87 -6.05 10.87
CA PHE A 107 1.11 -6.56 12.22
C PHE A 107 -0.15 -6.42 13.08
N GLU A 108 -0.49 -7.46 13.84
CA GLU A 108 -1.71 -7.57 14.67
C GLU A 108 -3.07 -7.54 13.94
N ASN A 109 -3.15 -7.06 12.69
CA ASN A 109 -4.40 -6.92 11.97
C ASN A 109 -4.70 -8.08 11.02
N PHE A 110 -3.68 -8.64 10.37
CA PHE A 110 -3.87 -9.56 9.24
C PHE A 110 -2.95 -10.80 9.28
N ILE A 111 -3.37 -11.84 8.56
CA ILE A 111 -2.54 -12.97 8.14
C ILE A 111 -2.49 -12.91 6.61
N VAL A 112 -1.28 -12.86 6.04
CA VAL A 112 -1.10 -12.86 4.58
C VAL A 112 -1.01 -14.31 4.10
N ASP A 113 -1.99 -14.74 3.32
CA ASP A 113 -1.99 -16.02 2.63
C ASP A 113 -1.53 -15.81 1.19
N VAL A 114 -0.31 -16.28 0.88
CA VAL A 114 0.30 -16.12 -0.44
C VAL A 114 -0.32 -17.01 -1.51
N SER A 115 -1.19 -17.96 -1.13
CA SER A 115 -1.99 -18.76 -2.07
C SER A 115 -3.23 -18.01 -2.57
N ILE A 116 -3.52 -16.84 -1.98
CA ILE A 116 -4.68 -16.01 -2.30
C ILE A 116 -4.20 -14.67 -2.90
N THR A 117 -4.90 -14.20 -3.91
CA THR A 117 -4.86 -12.84 -4.45
C THR A 117 -6.30 -12.33 -4.51
N HIS A 118 -6.50 -11.01 -4.48
CA HIS A 118 -7.84 -10.38 -4.47
C HIS A 118 -8.82 -11.03 -5.45
N ASP A 119 -8.37 -11.38 -6.66
CA ASP A 119 -9.19 -11.94 -7.74
C ASP A 119 -8.86 -13.39 -8.14
N GLY A 120 -8.18 -14.17 -7.27
CA GLY A 120 -7.93 -15.61 -7.52
C GLY A 120 -6.71 -16.20 -6.79
N SER A 121 -6.34 -17.44 -7.10
CA SER A 121 -5.20 -18.16 -6.48
C SER A 121 -4.00 -18.36 -7.42
N ASN A 122 -3.93 -17.61 -8.51
CA ASN A 122 -2.92 -17.79 -9.55
C ASN A 122 -1.89 -16.65 -9.53
N LEU A 123 -0.61 -16.96 -9.29
CA LEU A 123 0.47 -15.96 -9.25
C LEU A 123 0.59 -15.08 -10.52
N LYS A 124 0.03 -15.49 -11.67
CA LYS A 124 0.00 -14.64 -12.87
C LYS A 124 -0.91 -13.41 -12.71
N THR A 125 -2.00 -13.50 -11.93
CA THR A 125 -2.96 -12.39 -11.72
C THR A 125 -2.31 -11.20 -11.01
N ILE A 126 -1.29 -11.44 -10.19
CA ILE A 126 -0.47 -10.43 -9.50
C ILE A 126 0.21 -9.47 -10.48
N LYS A 127 0.46 -9.92 -11.72
CA LYS A 127 1.08 -9.11 -12.79
C LYS A 127 0.07 -8.73 -13.87
N ASP A 128 -1.21 -9.05 -13.68
CA ASP A 128 -2.25 -8.70 -14.63
C ASP A 128 -2.41 -7.18 -14.67
N LYS A 129 -2.19 -6.60 -15.85
CA LYS A 129 -2.22 -5.15 -16.04
C LYS A 129 -3.62 -4.58 -15.79
N GLU A 130 -4.68 -5.33 -16.06
CA GLU A 130 -6.05 -4.88 -15.82
C GLU A 130 -6.33 -4.77 -14.33
N LEU A 131 -5.92 -5.76 -13.54
CA LEU A 131 -6.09 -5.75 -12.07
C LEU A 131 -5.18 -4.71 -11.38
N LEU A 132 -4.03 -4.39 -12.01
CA LEU A 132 -3.09 -3.39 -11.50
C LEU A 132 -3.45 -1.95 -11.92
N LYS A 133 -4.54 -1.75 -12.68
CA LYS A 133 -4.99 -0.40 -13.03
C LYS A 133 -5.33 0.36 -11.75
N VAL A 134 -4.84 1.59 -11.70
CA VAL A 134 -5.21 2.53 -10.65
C VAL A 134 -6.42 3.30 -11.15
N GLU A 135 -7.53 3.20 -10.43
CA GLU A 135 -8.75 3.94 -10.73
C GLU A 135 -8.86 5.13 -9.78
N ILE A 136 -8.76 6.34 -10.31
CA ILE A 136 -8.88 7.59 -9.54
C ILE A 136 -10.25 8.20 -9.79
N TYR A 137 -10.91 8.64 -8.73
CA TYR A 137 -12.25 9.23 -8.76
C TYR A 137 -12.35 10.36 -7.74
N ASP A 138 -13.27 11.29 -7.99
CA ASP A 138 -13.57 12.38 -7.05
C ASP A 138 -14.39 11.86 -5.87
N VAL A 139 -14.24 12.50 -4.70
CA VAL A 139 -14.96 12.17 -3.44
C VAL A 139 -16.42 12.59 -3.50
#